data_AF-A0A354DGN6-F1
#
_entry.id   AF-A0A354DGN6-F1
#
_cell.length_a   1.000
_cell.length_b   1.000
_cell.length_c   1.000
_cell.angle_alpha   90.00
_cell.angle_beta   90.00
_cell.angle_gamma   90.00
#
_symmetry.space_group_name_H-M   'P 1'
#
loop_
_entity.id
_entity.type
_entity.pdbx_description
1 polymer ?
#
loop_
_entity_poly.entity_id
_entity_poly.type
_entity_poly.pdbx_seq_one_letter_code
_entity_poly.pdbx_strand_id
1 'polypeptide(L)'
;MGKFATSWIKRRWKMESWLTSEAREGAEMLRSEPGLERLLVHLIAKYKSLDQIGGNVKLDSLSVEEADAITRFFRKSYIQGQSVRISFQTFVKALRQTRFGEVDPVDLLSAYAGEKLVSNKMAKEQAEEKKQRFIQGLLDEFLHPYCQSWLKWAGIEKGSRRFSSAYQRDLEACREMAMAIGRALSHLPEGVERLPLFARRITGNPHAFDRGTETGSLFIEALAMVAEEIPDISMSLVEGEEESSPAERETELLNAFGLLRDDIMNYVTCSGLRAFQGEKELLYWQQAFTENGVLNVPLRSLLAVTNIVPLAGGNKVYVVENAGVFSWLADAYLEETGQLPPMVCTQGQFKLAGWLVLDRLVKEGAVLYYSGDFDPEGLWMAQRLT
;
A
#
# COMPACT_ATOMS: atom_id res chain seq x y z
N MET A 1 20.40 -24.66 33.93
CA MET A 1 19.24 -24.50 34.84
C MET A 1 18.67 -23.07 34.95
N GLY A 2 19.21 -22.04 34.28
CA GLY A 2 18.80 -20.63 34.51
C GLY A 2 17.78 -19.97 33.56
N LYS A 3 17.31 -20.64 32.49
CA LYS A 3 16.39 -20.03 31.49
C LYS A 3 14.89 -20.34 31.69
N PHE A 4 14.56 -21.39 32.45
CA PHE A 4 13.16 -21.71 32.77
C PHE A 4 12.62 -20.92 33.97
N ALA A 5 13.47 -20.62 34.96
CA ALA A 5 13.08 -19.84 36.14
C ALA A 5 12.71 -18.39 35.80
N THR A 6 13.40 -17.77 34.84
CA THR A 6 13.20 -16.36 34.44
C THR A 6 11.88 -16.10 33.69
N SER A 7 11.36 -17.09 32.97
CA SER A 7 10.05 -17.02 32.29
C SER A 7 8.88 -17.12 33.26
N TRP A 8 8.98 -18.03 34.23
CA TRP A 8 7.99 -18.20 35.30
C TRP A 8 7.94 -16.99 36.25
N ILE A 9 9.11 -16.45 36.62
CA ILE A 9 9.20 -15.26 37.48
C ILE A 9 8.62 -14.02 36.77
N LYS A 10 8.87 -13.82 35.47
CA LYS A 10 8.26 -12.70 34.70
C LYS A 10 6.74 -12.82 34.56
N ARG A 11 6.19 -14.02 34.36
CA ARG A 11 4.72 -14.24 34.34
C ARG A 11 4.09 -13.98 35.72
N ARG A 12 4.77 -14.40 36.79
CA ARG A 12 4.34 -14.21 38.18
C ARG A 12 4.32 -12.74 38.61
N TRP A 13 5.35 -11.97 38.26
CA TRP A 13 5.43 -10.53 38.52
C TRP A 13 4.39 -9.71 37.73
N LYS A 14 4.00 -10.15 36.52
CA LYS A 14 2.93 -9.48 35.76
C LYS A 14 1.58 -9.70 36.44
N MET A 15 1.24 -10.93 36.86
CA MET A 15 0.00 -11.19 37.62
C MET A 15 -0.11 -10.37 38.92
N GLU A 16 1.03 -9.95 39.49
CA GLU A 16 1.08 -9.31 40.80
C GLU A 16 0.46 -7.90 40.85
N SER A 17 0.31 -7.20 39.72
CA SER A 17 -0.03 -5.76 39.73
C SER A 17 -1.51 -5.41 39.52
N TRP A 18 -2.39 -6.34 39.15
CA TRP A 18 -3.79 -6.03 38.77
C TRP A 18 -4.88 -6.92 39.40
N LEU A 19 -4.52 -7.88 40.25
CA LEU A 19 -5.48 -8.76 40.94
C LEU A 19 -5.35 -8.60 42.45
N THR A 20 -6.49 -8.52 43.15
CA THR A 20 -6.55 -8.53 44.62
C THR A 20 -6.04 -9.86 45.18
N SER A 21 -5.58 -9.87 46.44
CA SER A 21 -5.18 -11.10 47.15
C SER A 21 -6.35 -12.08 47.22
N GLU A 22 -7.56 -11.58 47.47
CA GLU A 22 -8.79 -12.36 47.58
C GLU A 22 -9.16 -13.07 46.27
N ALA A 23 -8.97 -12.43 45.11
CA ALA A 23 -9.18 -13.08 43.81
C ALA A 23 -8.21 -14.23 43.57
N ARG A 24 -6.97 -14.14 44.08
CA ARG A 24 -5.97 -15.22 43.94
C ARG A 24 -6.31 -16.40 44.84
N GLU A 25 -6.64 -16.13 46.10
CA GLU A 25 -7.07 -17.17 47.04
C GLU A 25 -8.35 -17.87 46.55
N GLY A 26 -9.28 -17.11 45.95
CA GLY A 26 -10.47 -17.67 45.32
C GLY A 26 -10.14 -18.56 44.13
N ALA A 27 -9.21 -18.13 43.28
CA ALA A 27 -8.76 -18.93 42.15
C ALA A 27 -8.03 -20.20 42.60
N GLU A 28 -7.27 -20.17 43.70
CA GLU A 28 -6.65 -21.36 44.29
C GLU A 28 -7.69 -22.34 44.84
N MET A 29 -8.74 -21.83 45.50
CA MET A 29 -9.88 -22.67 45.93
C MET A 29 -10.55 -23.35 44.73
N LEU A 30 -10.81 -22.60 43.65
CA LEU A 30 -11.37 -23.18 42.43
C LEU A 30 -10.43 -24.22 41.77
N ARG A 31 -9.10 -24.02 41.83
CA ARG A 31 -8.11 -24.99 41.33
C ARG A 31 -8.01 -26.25 42.21
N SER A 32 -8.34 -26.15 43.50
CA SER A 32 -8.38 -27.31 44.39
C SER A 32 -9.56 -28.25 44.14
N GLU A 33 -10.50 -27.87 43.27
CA GLU A 33 -11.68 -28.64 42.87
C GLU A 33 -11.65 -28.97 41.36
N PRO A 34 -10.94 -30.04 40.92
CA PRO A 34 -10.77 -30.38 39.51
C PRO A 34 -12.09 -30.57 38.75
N GLY A 35 -13.14 -31.05 39.44
CA GLY A 35 -14.47 -31.22 38.88
C GLY A 35 -15.16 -29.93 38.41
N LEU A 36 -14.63 -28.75 38.74
CA LEU A 36 -15.12 -27.45 38.24
C LEU A 36 -14.37 -26.98 36.98
N GLU A 37 -13.26 -27.60 36.59
CA GLU A 37 -12.39 -27.10 35.52
C GLU A 37 -13.13 -26.88 34.20
N ARG A 38 -13.88 -27.90 33.73
CA ARG A 38 -14.63 -27.81 32.47
C ARG A 38 -15.67 -26.68 32.50
N LEU A 39 -16.35 -26.50 33.64
CA LEU A 39 -17.29 -25.40 33.84
C LEU A 39 -16.59 -24.04 33.74
N LEU A 40 -15.48 -23.87 34.46
CA LEU A 40 -14.73 -22.61 34.53
C LEU A 40 -14.13 -22.23 33.17
N VAL A 41 -13.54 -23.21 32.45
CA VAL A 41 -13.03 -23.03 31.09
C VAL A 41 -14.13 -22.57 30.15
N HIS A 42 -15.31 -23.20 30.23
CA HIS A 42 -16.44 -22.81 29.38
C HIS A 42 -17.02 -21.44 29.77
N LEU A 43 -17.05 -21.07 31.06
CA LEU A 43 -17.47 -19.74 31.51
C LEU A 43 -16.50 -18.66 31.02
N ILE A 44 -15.19 -18.91 31.09
CA ILE A 44 -14.16 -18.04 30.53
C ILE A 44 -14.37 -17.84 29.03
N ALA A 45 -14.54 -18.92 28.27
CA ALA A 45 -14.82 -18.85 26.84
C ALA A 45 -16.13 -18.09 26.55
N LYS A 46 -17.15 -18.28 27.39
CA LYS A 46 -18.44 -17.60 27.26
C LYS A 46 -18.33 -16.10 27.49
N TYR A 47 -17.59 -15.67 28.50
CA TYR A 47 -17.28 -14.26 28.74
C TYR A 47 -16.52 -13.64 27.57
N LYS A 48 -15.48 -14.33 27.09
CA LYS A 48 -14.70 -13.86 25.93
C LYS A 48 -15.57 -13.64 24.69
N SER A 49 -16.62 -14.44 24.52
CA SER A 49 -17.56 -14.32 23.39
C SER A 49 -18.63 -13.24 23.57
N LEU A 50 -19.17 -13.02 24.77
CA LEU A 50 -20.34 -12.15 24.99
C LEU A 50 -20.00 -10.75 25.49
N ASP A 51 -18.78 -10.51 25.95
CA ASP A 51 -18.37 -9.22 26.52
C ASP A 51 -19.16 -8.76 27.76
N GLN A 52 -19.87 -9.71 28.40
CA GLN A 52 -20.64 -9.46 29.62
C GLN A 52 -20.87 -10.75 30.40
N ILE A 53 -21.17 -10.60 31.70
CA ILE A 53 -21.62 -11.69 32.57
C ILE A 53 -23.00 -12.17 32.10
N GLY A 54 -23.03 -13.19 31.26
CA GLY A 54 -24.27 -13.65 30.64
C GLY A 54 -24.15 -14.95 29.87
N GLY A 55 -25.30 -15.44 29.42
CA GLY A 55 -25.42 -16.69 28.68
C GLY A 55 -25.30 -17.95 29.54
N ASN A 56 -25.40 -19.09 28.86
CA ASN A 56 -25.37 -20.41 29.46
C ASN A 56 -24.21 -21.24 28.89
N VAL A 57 -23.64 -22.05 29.77
CA VAL A 57 -22.69 -23.11 29.44
C VAL A 57 -23.42 -24.44 29.51
N LYS A 58 -23.20 -25.30 28.53
CA LYS A 58 -23.68 -26.69 28.53
C LYS A 58 -22.51 -27.60 28.92
N LEU A 59 -22.75 -28.48 29.88
CA LEU A 59 -21.86 -29.59 30.22
C LEU A 59 -22.60 -30.87 29.90
N ASP A 60 -22.09 -31.61 28.91
CA ASP A 60 -22.66 -32.88 28.50
C ASP A 60 -22.03 -34.02 29.29
N SER A 61 -22.86 -34.96 29.75
CA SER A 61 -22.47 -36.16 30.47
C SER A 61 -21.46 -35.91 31.60
N LEU A 62 -21.93 -35.39 32.73
CA LEU A 62 -21.06 -35.13 33.90
C LEU A 62 -20.32 -36.39 34.36
N SER A 63 -19.02 -36.27 34.64
CA SER A 63 -18.27 -37.29 35.37
C SER A 63 -18.73 -37.37 36.83
N VAL A 64 -18.31 -38.40 37.56
CA VAL A 64 -18.59 -38.51 39.01
C VAL A 64 -18.00 -37.33 39.78
N GLU A 65 -16.75 -36.97 39.44
CA GLU A 65 -16.01 -35.86 40.06
C GLU A 65 -16.66 -34.51 39.74
N GLU A 66 -17.10 -34.29 38.50
CA GLU A 66 -17.81 -33.08 38.11
C GLU A 66 -19.18 -32.98 38.80
N ALA A 67 -19.94 -34.08 38.84
CA ALA A 67 -21.26 -34.11 39.47
C ALA A 67 -21.17 -33.77 40.98
N ASP A 68 -20.18 -34.34 41.68
CA ASP A 68 -19.93 -34.05 43.10
C ASP A 68 -19.48 -32.59 43.31
N ALA A 69 -18.48 -32.12 42.56
CA ALA A 69 -17.96 -30.76 42.69
C ALA A 69 -19.01 -29.68 42.37
N ILE A 70 -19.76 -29.86 41.27
CA ILE A 70 -20.85 -28.94 40.88
C ILE A 70 -21.97 -29.00 41.92
N THR A 71 -22.33 -30.19 42.44
CA THR A 71 -23.35 -30.30 43.49
C THR A 71 -22.97 -29.54 44.75
N ARG A 72 -21.71 -29.66 45.20
CA ARG A 72 -21.17 -28.95 46.36
C ARG A 72 -21.15 -27.44 46.13
N PHE A 73 -20.65 -27.00 44.98
CA PHE A 73 -20.49 -25.58 44.67
C PHE A 73 -21.85 -24.86 44.54
N PHE A 74 -22.82 -25.47 43.85
CA PHE A 74 -24.13 -24.87 43.60
C PHE A 74 -25.18 -25.20 44.67
N ARG A 75 -24.87 -26.11 45.61
CA ARG A 75 -25.79 -26.63 46.62
C ARG A 75 -27.10 -27.17 46.01
N LYS A 76 -26.98 -27.81 44.86
CA LYS A 76 -28.10 -28.38 44.09
C LYS A 76 -27.68 -29.73 43.55
N SER A 77 -28.57 -30.73 43.63
CA SER A 77 -28.25 -32.10 43.19
C SER A 77 -28.01 -32.19 41.68
N TYR A 78 -26.84 -32.70 41.30
CA TYR A 78 -26.46 -33.11 39.96
C TYR A 78 -25.91 -34.54 40.00
N ILE A 79 -26.22 -35.34 38.97
CA ILE A 79 -25.84 -36.76 38.94
C ILE A 79 -24.95 -37.07 37.72
N GLN A 80 -24.16 -38.13 37.84
CA GLN A 80 -23.30 -38.62 36.76
C GLN A 80 -24.12 -38.89 35.48
N GLY A 81 -23.54 -38.58 34.32
CA GLY A 81 -24.16 -38.79 33.01
C GLY A 81 -25.26 -37.77 32.66
N GLN A 82 -25.66 -36.92 33.59
CA GLN A 82 -26.60 -35.83 33.33
C GLN A 82 -25.96 -34.78 32.41
N SER A 83 -26.75 -34.23 31.49
CA SER A 83 -26.37 -33.03 30.74
C SER A 83 -27.03 -31.81 31.37
N VAL A 84 -26.23 -30.79 31.70
CA VAL A 84 -26.70 -29.62 32.47
C VAL A 84 -26.41 -28.33 31.74
N ARG A 85 -27.30 -27.35 31.89
CA ARG A 85 -27.07 -25.96 31.48
C ARG A 85 -26.93 -25.10 32.72
N ILE A 86 -25.78 -24.45 32.85
CA ILE A 86 -25.47 -23.56 33.96
C ILE A 86 -25.31 -22.15 33.39
N SER A 87 -26.09 -21.21 33.91
CA SER A 87 -25.95 -19.81 33.52
C SER A 87 -24.76 -19.17 34.24
N PHE A 88 -24.11 -18.21 33.59
CA PHE A 88 -23.04 -17.44 34.24
C PHE A 88 -23.56 -16.77 35.52
N GLN A 89 -24.78 -16.24 35.50
CA GLN A 89 -25.41 -15.65 36.69
C GLN A 89 -25.62 -16.67 37.82
N THR A 90 -25.89 -17.93 37.49
CA THR A 90 -25.97 -19.01 38.49
C THR A 90 -24.63 -19.21 39.16
N PHE A 91 -23.53 -19.19 38.39
CA PHE A 91 -22.18 -19.24 38.94
C PHE A 91 -21.88 -18.05 39.86
N VAL A 92 -22.22 -16.83 39.44
CA VAL A 92 -22.04 -15.62 40.28
C VAL A 92 -22.86 -15.72 41.57
N LYS A 93 -24.11 -16.21 41.51
CA LYS A 93 -24.94 -16.41 42.70
C LYS A 93 -24.34 -17.44 43.65
N ALA A 94 -23.79 -18.54 43.14
CA ALA A 94 -23.12 -19.55 43.95
C ALA A 94 -21.82 -18.99 44.57
N LEU A 95 -21.02 -18.25 43.79
CA LEU A 95 -19.80 -17.58 44.26
C LEU A 95 -20.09 -16.62 45.42
N ARG A 96 -21.18 -15.85 45.33
CA ARG A 96 -21.66 -14.93 46.39
C ARG A 96 -22.00 -15.61 47.72
N GLN A 97 -22.23 -16.92 47.72
CA GLN A 97 -22.48 -17.71 48.94
C GLN A 97 -21.21 -18.32 49.54
N THR A 98 -20.05 -18.09 48.92
CA THR A 98 -18.74 -18.49 49.43
C THR A 98 -18.07 -17.34 50.17
N ARG A 99 -16.92 -17.59 50.81
CA ARG A 99 -16.08 -16.54 51.41
C ARG A 99 -15.57 -15.49 50.41
N PHE A 100 -15.68 -15.76 49.11
CA PHE A 100 -15.23 -14.88 48.02
C PHE A 100 -16.39 -14.12 47.37
N GLY A 101 -17.51 -13.94 48.07
CA GLY A 101 -18.72 -13.37 47.49
C GLY A 101 -18.63 -11.91 47.05
N GLU A 102 -17.72 -11.15 47.64
CA GLU A 102 -17.43 -9.75 47.30
C GLU A 102 -16.40 -9.60 46.16
N VAL A 103 -15.76 -10.69 45.74
CA VAL A 103 -14.77 -10.66 44.65
C VAL A 103 -15.49 -10.55 43.31
N ASP A 104 -15.01 -9.67 42.43
CA ASP A 104 -15.53 -9.59 41.06
C ASP A 104 -15.35 -10.94 40.33
N PRO A 105 -16.41 -11.53 39.78
CA PRO A 105 -16.33 -12.83 39.10
C PRO A 105 -15.36 -12.87 37.91
N VAL A 106 -15.17 -11.75 37.21
CA VAL A 106 -14.22 -11.63 36.09
C VAL A 106 -12.79 -11.57 36.60
N ASP A 107 -12.53 -10.87 37.71
CA ASP A 107 -11.21 -10.86 38.34
C ASP A 107 -10.83 -12.24 38.87
N LEU A 108 -11.79 -12.94 39.50
CA LEU A 108 -11.61 -14.32 39.95
C LEU A 108 -11.28 -15.28 38.78
N LEU A 109 -12.04 -15.21 37.69
CA LEU A 109 -11.79 -16.06 36.52
C LEU A 109 -10.52 -15.66 35.77
N SER A 110 -10.13 -14.39 35.79
CA SER A 110 -8.83 -13.92 35.29
C SER A 110 -7.68 -14.48 36.13
N ALA A 111 -7.82 -14.45 37.46
CA ALA A 111 -6.88 -15.06 38.38
C ALA A 111 -6.78 -16.58 38.16
N TYR A 112 -7.90 -17.26 37.90
CA TYR A 112 -7.95 -18.69 37.57
C TYR A 112 -7.25 -19.00 36.24
N ALA A 113 -7.54 -18.23 35.18
CA ALA A 113 -6.93 -18.39 33.85
C ALA A 113 -5.43 -18.02 33.83
N GLY A 114 -4.97 -17.23 34.80
CA GLY A 114 -3.59 -16.71 34.83
C GLY A 114 -3.33 -15.59 33.82
N GLU A 115 -4.39 -15.03 33.23
CA GLU A 115 -4.35 -13.91 32.29
C GLU A 115 -5.55 -12.98 32.52
N LYS A 116 -5.41 -11.70 32.18
CA LYS A 116 -6.54 -10.77 32.24
C LYS A 116 -7.56 -11.18 31.18
N LEU A 117 -8.80 -11.44 31.59
CA LEU A 117 -9.88 -11.72 30.65
C LEU A 117 -10.23 -10.45 29.88
N VAL A 118 -10.06 -10.51 28.56
CA VAL A 118 -10.48 -9.49 27.61
C VAL A 118 -11.44 -10.17 26.64
N SER A 119 -12.60 -9.57 26.41
CA SER A 119 -13.52 -10.11 25.42
C SER A 119 -12.97 -9.95 24.01
N ASN A 120 -13.48 -10.75 23.07
CA ASN A 120 -13.12 -10.61 21.66
C ASN A 120 -13.49 -9.21 21.13
N LYS A 121 -14.57 -8.62 21.65
CA LYS A 121 -15.01 -7.26 21.30
C LYS A 121 -14.02 -6.22 21.83
N MET A 122 -13.69 -6.25 23.12
CA MET A 122 -12.71 -5.34 23.72
C MET A 122 -11.32 -5.51 23.10
N ALA A 123 -10.89 -6.73 22.79
CA ALA A 123 -9.61 -6.98 22.15
C ALA A 123 -9.57 -6.37 20.73
N LYS A 124 -10.68 -6.47 19.99
CA LYS A 124 -10.82 -5.84 18.67
C LYS A 124 -10.83 -4.31 18.79
N GLU A 125 -11.58 -3.74 19.72
CA GLU A 125 -11.63 -2.30 19.98
C GLU A 125 -10.25 -1.76 20.37
N GLN A 126 -9.53 -2.44 21.28
CA GLN A 126 -8.17 -2.06 21.66
C GLN A 126 -7.17 -2.17 20.50
N ALA A 127 -7.32 -3.17 19.63
CA ALA A 127 -6.49 -3.29 18.44
C ALA A 127 -6.76 -2.16 17.44
N GLU A 128 -8.03 -1.80 17.25
CA GLU A 128 -8.46 -0.70 16.40
C GLU A 128 -7.99 0.65 16.96
N GLU A 129 -8.15 0.91 18.26
CA GLU A 129 -7.64 2.12 18.91
C GLU A 129 -6.12 2.25 18.77
N LYS A 130 -5.37 1.14 18.92
CA LYS A 130 -3.91 1.15 18.71
C LYS A 130 -3.55 1.48 17.27
N LYS A 131 -4.27 0.90 16.31
CA LYS A 131 -4.07 1.17 14.88
C LYS A 131 -4.40 2.63 14.55
N GLN A 132 -5.52 3.14 15.06
CA GLN A 132 -5.92 4.54 14.90
C GLN A 132 -4.89 5.49 15.50
N ARG A 133 -4.37 5.22 16.71
CA ARG A 133 -3.29 6.04 17.30
C ARG A 133 -2.01 5.97 16.49
N PHE A 134 -1.66 4.81 15.94
CA PHE A 134 -0.50 4.67 15.06
C PHE A 134 -0.66 5.52 13.79
N ILE A 135 -1.81 5.44 13.12
CA ILE A 135 -2.10 6.24 11.93
C ILE A 135 -2.16 7.72 12.27
N GLN A 136 -2.78 8.10 13.39
CA GLN A 136 -2.82 9.49 13.84
C GLN A 136 -1.42 10.05 14.07
N GLY A 137 -0.51 9.28 14.67
CA GLY A 137 0.88 9.69 14.81
C GLY A 137 1.57 9.97 13.47
N LEU A 138 1.26 9.19 12.42
CA LEU A 138 1.77 9.45 11.06
C LEU A 138 1.11 10.67 10.42
N LEU A 139 -0.19 10.87 10.65
CA LEU A 139 -0.93 12.05 10.17
C LEU A 139 -0.42 13.34 10.82
N ASP A 140 -0.04 13.29 12.10
CA ASP A 140 0.52 14.45 12.80
C ASP A 140 1.94 14.78 12.30
N GLU A 141 2.68 13.79 11.80
CA GLU A 141 4.04 13.93 11.27
C GLU A 141 4.06 14.42 9.81
N PHE A 142 3.14 13.96 8.95
CA PHE A 142 3.09 14.33 7.54
C PHE A 142 1.88 15.17 7.19
N LEU A 143 2.04 16.50 7.23
CA LEU A 143 0.94 17.45 6.95
C LEU A 143 0.65 17.66 5.45
N HIS A 144 1.48 17.13 4.55
CA HIS A 144 1.28 17.28 3.11
C HIS A 144 -0.06 16.64 2.67
N PRO A 145 -0.88 17.31 1.82
CA PRO A 145 -2.21 16.80 1.43
C PRO A 145 -2.20 15.37 0.91
N TYR A 146 -1.26 15.02 0.03
CA TYR A 146 -1.13 13.66 -0.51
C TYR A 146 -0.85 12.61 0.57
N CYS A 147 -0.06 12.95 1.59
CA CYS A 147 0.19 12.05 2.71
C CYS A 147 -1.06 11.86 3.56
N GLN A 148 -1.80 12.95 3.82
CA GLN A 148 -3.05 12.92 4.59
C GLN A 148 -4.08 12.03 3.91
N SER A 149 -4.30 12.23 2.60
CA SER A 149 -5.21 11.39 1.81
C SER A 149 -4.78 9.93 1.84
N TRP A 150 -3.50 9.65 1.57
CA TRP A 150 -2.96 8.28 1.55
C TRP A 150 -3.09 7.57 2.89
N LEU A 151 -2.71 8.21 3.99
CA LEU A 151 -2.77 7.61 5.32
C LEU A 151 -4.22 7.36 5.78
N LYS A 152 -5.17 8.23 5.46
CA LYS A 152 -6.60 8.01 5.72
C LYS A 152 -7.14 6.84 4.90
N TRP A 153 -6.86 6.83 3.60
CA TRP A 153 -7.28 5.76 2.70
C TRP A 153 -6.69 4.39 3.09
N ALA A 154 -5.37 4.33 3.30
CA ALA A 154 -4.64 3.09 3.58
C ALA A 154 -4.91 2.57 5.01
N GLY A 155 -5.09 3.49 5.96
CA GLY A 155 -5.15 3.18 7.38
C GLY A 155 -6.56 3.02 7.94
N ILE A 156 -7.53 3.84 7.49
CA ILE A 156 -8.83 4.03 8.16
C ILE A 156 -10.00 3.51 7.31
N GLU A 157 -10.02 3.79 6.00
CA GLU A 157 -11.18 3.55 5.15
C GLU A 157 -11.18 2.16 4.47
N LYS A 158 -10.97 2.12 3.14
CA LYS A 158 -11.02 0.91 2.31
C LYS A 158 -9.82 0.00 2.52
N GLY A 159 -8.69 0.57 2.95
CA GLY A 159 -7.52 -0.14 3.43
C GLY A 159 -6.64 -0.73 2.33
N SER A 160 -5.38 -0.31 2.29
CA SER A 160 -4.35 -1.09 1.61
C SER A 160 -4.16 -2.40 2.38
N ARG A 161 -4.43 -3.54 1.71
CA ARG A 161 -4.15 -4.87 2.27
C ARG A 161 -2.67 -5.03 2.59
N ARG A 162 -1.79 -4.43 1.77
CA ARG A 162 -0.34 -4.45 1.98
C ARG A 162 0.03 -3.69 3.25
N PHE A 163 -0.49 -2.48 3.44
CA PHE A 163 -0.29 -1.72 4.68
C PHE A 163 -0.80 -2.46 5.92
N SER A 164 -2.03 -2.99 5.85
CA SER A 164 -2.62 -3.72 6.97
C SER A 164 -1.86 -5.00 7.32
N SER A 165 -1.39 -5.73 6.31
CA SER A 165 -0.55 -6.93 6.48
C SER A 165 0.81 -6.57 7.10
N ALA A 166 1.46 -5.52 6.61
CA ALA A 166 2.72 -5.04 7.16
C ALA A 166 2.57 -4.63 8.63
N TYR A 167 1.53 -3.87 8.97
CA TYR A 167 1.22 -3.45 10.35
C TYR A 167 1.04 -4.64 11.30
N GLN A 168 0.36 -5.70 10.84
CA GLN A 168 0.14 -6.90 11.66
C GLN A 168 1.40 -7.76 11.80
N ARG A 169 2.27 -7.77 10.78
CA ARG A 169 3.48 -8.59 10.75
C ARG A 169 4.60 -7.99 11.58
N ASP A 170 4.91 -6.72 11.37
CA ASP A 170 5.98 -5.99 12.06
C ASP A 170 5.66 -4.49 12.10
N LEU A 171 5.33 -4.00 13.29
CA LEU A 171 4.93 -2.61 13.51
C LEU A 171 6.06 -1.62 13.16
N GLU A 172 7.31 -1.97 13.49
CA GLU A 172 8.44 -1.06 13.29
C GLU A 172 8.82 -0.99 11.81
N ALA A 173 8.86 -2.14 11.13
CA ALA A 173 9.07 -2.18 9.68
C ALA A 173 7.93 -1.48 8.92
N CYS A 174 6.68 -1.62 9.38
CA CYS A 174 5.54 -0.89 8.83
C CYS A 174 5.69 0.61 9.04
N ARG A 175 6.16 1.05 10.22
CA ARG A 175 6.46 2.45 10.50
C ARG A 175 7.51 2.99 9.54
N GLU A 176 8.66 2.34 9.41
CA GLU A 176 9.74 2.77 8.51
C GLU A 176 9.30 2.88 7.05
N MET A 177 8.51 1.90 6.58
CA MET A 177 7.91 1.94 5.25
C MET A 177 6.93 3.11 5.11
N ALA A 178 6.08 3.35 6.11
CA ALA A 178 5.14 4.46 6.08
C ALA A 178 5.86 5.82 6.10
N MET A 179 6.93 5.91 6.86
CA MET A 179 7.83 7.07 6.91
C MET A 179 8.50 7.33 5.56
N ALA A 180 8.99 6.28 4.89
CA ALA A 180 9.58 6.40 3.56
C ALA A 180 8.57 6.92 2.53
N ILE A 181 7.34 6.40 2.54
CA ILE A 181 6.28 6.81 1.61
C ILE A 181 5.80 8.23 1.94
N GLY A 182 5.58 8.56 3.21
CA GLY A 182 5.21 9.91 3.65
C GLY A 182 6.24 10.95 3.21
N ARG A 183 7.54 10.66 3.39
CA ARG A 183 8.61 11.53 2.89
C ARG A 183 8.61 11.62 1.36
N ALA A 184 8.40 10.51 0.66
CA ALA A 184 8.36 10.49 -0.81
C ALA A 184 7.22 11.37 -1.36
N LEU A 185 6.00 11.18 -0.87
CA LEU A 185 4.83 11.96 -1.28
C LEU A 185 4.97 13.46 -0.95
N SER A 186 5.66 13.80 0.14
CA SER A 186 5.90 15.20 0.53
C SER A 186 6.99 15.90 -0.31
N HIS A 187 7.81 15.14 -1.05
CA HIS A 187 8.97 15.67 -1.78
C HIS A 187 9.04 15.18 -3.22
N LEU A 188 7.87 14.87 -3.80
CA LEU A 188 7.74 14.55 -5.22
C LEU A 188 8.42 15.64 -6.05
N PRO A 189 9.11 15.28 -7.14
CA PRO A 189 9.90 16.23 -7.89
C PRO A 189 8.98 17.25 -8.60
N GLU A 190 9.41 18.51 -8.63
CA GLU A 190 8.74 19.57 -9.43
C GLU A 190 8.99 19.40 -10.94
N GLY A 191 9.96 18.56 -11.30
CA GLY A 191 10.28 18.20 -12.68
C GLY A 191 10.59 16.72 -12.77
N VAL A 192 11.56 16.36 -13.61
CA VAL A 192 11.87 14.97 -13.91
C VAL A 192 13.07 14.48 -13.08
N GLU A 193 12.89 13.41 -12.31
CA GLU A 193 13.94 12.76 -11.51
C GLU A 193 13.94 11.24 -11.73
N ARG A 194 15.12 10.60 -11.78
CA ARG A 194 15.20 9.14 -11.85
C ARG A 194 14.80 8.53 -10.52
N LEU A 195 13.92 7.52 -10.56
CA LEU A 195 13.40 6.82 -9.39
C LEU A 195 14.51 6.32 -8.45
N PRO A 196 15.65 5.76 -8.90
CA PRO A 196 16.72 5.37 -7.99
C PRO A 196 17.42 6.54 -7.28
N LEU A 197 17.53 7.69 -7.94
CA LEU A 197 18.10 8.90 -7.33
C LEU A 197 17.12 9.48 -6.31
N PHE A 198 15.84 9.54 -6.67
CA PHE A 198 14.76 9.91 -5.78
C PHE A 198 14.70 9.01 -4.54
N ALA A 199 14.71 7.68 -4.74
CA ALA A 199 14.71 6.70 -3.65
C ALA A 199 15.90 6.89 -2.71
N ARG A 200 17.10 7.11 -3.25
CA ARG A 200 18.30 7.41 -2.45
C ARG A 200 18.18 8.74 -1.70
N ARG A 201 17.63 9.78 -2.33
CA ARG A 201 17.41 11.10 -1.71
C ARG A 201 16.45 11.01 -0.52
N ILE A 202 15.38 10.22 -0.65
CA ILE A 202 14.31 10.10 0.36
C ILE A 202 14.63 9.10 1.48
N THR A 203 15.32 8.00 1.16
CA THR A 203 15.50 6.85 2.08
C THR A 203 16.95 6.46 2.32
N GLY A 204 17.89 7.00 1.56
CA GLY A 204 19.29 6.54 1.53
C GLY A 204 19.53 5.28 0.70
N ASN A 205 18.47 4.60 0.24
CA ASN A 205 18.55 3.36 -0.55
C ASN A 205 18.00 3.57 -1.98
N PRO A 206 18.82 3.45 -3.03
CA PRO A 206 18.38 3.57 -4.43
C PRO A 206 17.30 2.58 -4.86
N HIS A 207 17.18 1.45 -4.17
CA HIS A 207 16.25 0.38 -4.51
C HIS A 207 14.99 0.36 -3.63
N ALA A 208 14.78 1.37 -2.78
CA ALA A 208 13.67 1.38 -1.83
C ALA A 208 12.29 1.34 -2.50
N PHE A 209 12.17 1.89 -3.72
CA PHE A 209 10.93 1.95 -4.48
C PHE A 209 10.91 1.02 -5.70
N ASP A 210 11.84 0.06 -5.76
CA ASP A 210 11.93 -0.88 -6.89
C ASP A 210 10.73 -1.82 -6.94
N ARG A 211 10.41 -2.27 -8.15
CA ARG A 211 9.38 -3.28 -8.39
C ARG A 211 9.75 -4.58 -7.69
N GLY A 212 8.79 -5.17 -6.99
CA GLY A 212 9.00 -6.40 -6.21
C GLY A 212 9.42 -6.15 -4.76
N THR A 213 9.75 -4.91 -4.38
CA THR A 213 9.86 -4.54 -2.97
C THR A 213 8.48 -4.25 -2.38
N GLU A 214 8.30 -4.51 -1.09
CA GLU A 214 7.04 -4.22 -0.39
C GLU A 214 6.79 -2.71 -0.32
N THR A 215 7.83 -1.93 -0.01
CA THR A 215 7.78 -0.46 0.00
C THR A 215 7.50 0.13 -1.38
N GLY A 216 8.13 -0.36 -2.45
CA GLY A 216 7.85 0.07 -3.82
C GLY A 216 6.43 -0.24 -4.25
N SER A 217 5.93 -1.44 -3.94
CA SER A 217 4.53 -1.81 -4.26
C SER A 217 3.52 -0.92 -3.54
N LEU A 218 3.77 -0.60 -2.27
CA LEU A 218 2.90 0.29 -1.49
C LEU A 218 3.04 1.76 -1.91
N PHE A 219 4.21 2.18 -2.38
CA PHE A 219 4.43 3.51 -2.96
C PHE A 219 3.64 3.67 -4.26
N ILE A 220 3.61 2.66 -5.13
CA ILE A 220 2.77 2.66 -6.34
C ILE A 220 1.28 2.75 -5.98
N GLU A 221 0.80 1.99 -4.98
CA GLU A 221 -0.59 2.14 -4.49
C GLU A 221 -0.88 3.56 -3.98
N ALA A 222 0.06 4.15 -3.26
CA ALA A 222 -0.07 5.50 -2.73
C ALA A 222 -0.18 6.54 -3.87
N LEU A 223 0.69 6.44 -4.88
CA LEU A 223 0.64 7.31 -6.06
C LEU A 223 -0.66 7.12 -6.86
N ALA A 224 -1.12 5.88 -7.05
CA ALA A 224 -2.35 5.61 -7.78
C ALA A 224 -3.56 6.26 -7.10
N MET A 225 -3.65 6.14 -5.76
CA MET A 225 -4.70 6.81 -5.00
C MET A 225 -4.61 8.33 -5.13
N VAL A 226 -3.41 8.90 -4.97
CA VAL A 226 -3.22 10.35 -5.11
C VAL A 226 -3.55 10.84 -6.53
N ALA A 227 -3.25 10.03 -7.55
CA ALA A 227 -3.58 10.33 -8.94
C ALA A 227 -5.09 10.43 -9.18
N GLU A 228 -5.91 9.60 -8.52
CA GLU A 228 -7.38 9.69 -8.57
C GLU A 228 -7.92 11.03 -8.03
N GLU A 229 -7.19 11.68 -7.12
CA GLU A 229 -7.57 12.99 -6.54
C GLU A 229 -7.15 14.19 -7.43
N ILE A 230 -6.33 13.97 -8.46
CA ILE A 230 -5.79 15.01 -9.33
C ILE A 230 -6.44 14.87 -10.72
N PRO A 231 -7.42 15.71 -11.10
CA PRO A 231 -8.20 15.54 -12.33
C PRO A 231 -7.34 15.38 -13.60
N ASP A 232 -6.32 16.21 -13.76
CA ASP A 232 -5.46 16.18 -14.95
C ASP A 232 -4.68 14.86 -15.08
N ILE A 233 -4.19 14.33 -13.95
CA ILE A 233 -3.47 13.04 -13.93
C ILE A 233 -4.47 11.89 -14.09
N SER A 234 -5.61 11.93 -13.38
CA SER A 234 -6.64 10.91 -13.44
C SER A 234 -7.17 10.71 -14.86
N MET A 235 -7.51 11.79 -15.57
CA MET A 235 -7.96 11.71 -16.97
C MET A 235 -6.88 11.11 -17.87
N SER A 236 -5.63 11.58 -17.74
CA SER A 236 -4.50 11.09 -18.56
C SER A 236 -4.23 9.60 -18.41
N LEU A 237 -4.42 9.05 -17.20
CA LEU A 237 -4.22 7.63 -16.89
C LEU A 237 -5.41 6.76 -17.32
N VAL A 238 -6.65 7.23 -17.14
CA VAL A 238 -7.88 6.50 -17.51
C VAL A 238 -7.98 6.30 -19.01
N GLU A 239 -7.56 7.29 -19.79
CA GLU A 239 -7.64 7.22 -21.25
C GLU A 239 -6.83 6.04 -21.81
N GLY A 240 -5.80 5.51 -21.14
CA GLY A 240 -4.93 4.41 -21.62
C GLY A 240 -5.11 3.04 -20.98
N GLU A 241 -6.22 2.80 -20.26
CA GLU A 241 -6.36 1.63 -19.41
C GLU A 241 -6.59 0.30 -20.13
N GLU A 242 -7.18 0.25 -21.33
CA GLU A 242 -7.68 -1.02 -21.88
C GLU A 242 -6.61 -1.89 -22.56
N GLU A 243 -5.50 -1.31 -23.02
CA GLU A 243 -4.50 -2.03 -23.85
C GLU A 243 -3.11 -2.17 -23.20
N SER A 244 -2.82 -1.37 -22.16
CA SER A 244 -1.49 -1.34 -21.54
C SER A 244 -1.22 -2.57 -20.66
N SER A 245 0.03 -3.02 -20.58
CA SER A 245 0.46 -4.03 -19.60
C SER A 245 0.52 -3.43 -18.19
N PRO A 246 0.48 -4.24 -17.11
CA PRO A 246 0.64 -3.71 -15.74
C PRO A 246 1.97 -2.97 -15.52
N ALA A 247 3.03 -3.35 -16.25
CA ALA A 247 4.34 -2.71 -16.14
C ALA A 247 4.37 -1.32 -16.80
N GLU A 248 3.64 -1.15 -17.90
CA GLU A 248 3.48 0.13 -18.59
C GLU A 248 2.64 1.08 -17.73
N ARG A 249 1.51 0.63 -17.18
CA ARG A 249 0.69 1.45 -16.26
C ARG A 249 1.49 1.94 -15.05
N GLU A 250 2.32 1.06 -14.45
CA GLU A 250 3.23 1.46 -13.36
C GLU A 250 4.23 2.55 -13.80
N THR A 251 4.68 2.50 -15.06
CA THR A 251 5.65 3.44 -15.61
C THR A 251 4.99 4.78 -15.95
N GLU A 252 3.79 4.75 -16.54
CA GLU A 252 2.99 5.95 -16.81
C GLU A 252 2.62 6.68 -15.51
N LEU A 253 2.19 5.94 -14.48
CA LEU A 253 1.91 6.51 -13.16
C LEU A 253 3.13 7.22 -12.57
N LEU A 254 4.31 6.58 -12.60
CA LEU A 254 5.54 7.21 -12.13
C LEU A 254 5.88 8.46 -12.93
N ASN A 255 5.78 8.40 -14.27
CA ASN A 255 6.04 9.54 -15.14
C ASN A 255 5.11 10.72 -14.86
N ALA A 256 3.83 10.47 -14.56
CA ALA A 256 2.86 11.51 -14.21
C ALA A 256 3.25 12.28 -12.93
N PHE A 257 4.03 11.66 -12.05
CA PHE A 257 4.62 12.30 -10.87
C PHE A 257 6.10 12.70 -11.07
N GLY A 258 6.58 12.77 -12.31
CA GLY A 258 7.94 13.18 -12.65
C GLY A 258 9.02 12.15 -12.31
N LEU A 259 8.66 10.90 -12.02
CA LEU A 259 9.59 9.84 -11.63
C LEU A 259 9.89 8.90 -12.82
N LEU A 260 11.16 8.79 -13.19
CA LEU A 260 11.59 7.92 -14.29
C LEU A 260 12.26 6.64 -13.80
N ARG A 261 11.84 5.49 -14.33
CA ARG A 261 12.60 4.25 -14.14
C ARG A 261 13.90 4.23 -14.93
N ASP A 262 13.84 4.72 -16.17
CA ASP A 262 14.96 4.77 -17.10
C ASP A 262 14.79 5.96 -18.06
N ASP A 263 15.89 6.59 -18.45
CA ASP A 263 15.90 7.77 -19.33
C ASP A 263 16.76 7.57 -20.60
N ILE A 264 17.22 6.35 -20.85
CA ILE A 264 18.02 5.98 -22.03
C ILE A 264 17.18 5.20 -23.05
N MET A 265 16.44 4.19 -22.59
CA MET A 265 15.51 3.37 -23.38
C MET A 265 14.13 4.03 -23.55
N ASN A 266 13.89 5.12 -22.82
CA ASN A 266 12.85 6.09 -23.14
C ASN A 266 13.42 7.08 -24.17
N TYR A 267 13.21 6.79 -25.46
CA TYR A 267 13.71 7.60 -26.57
C TYR A 267 12.61 7.81 -27.62
N VAL A 268 12.87 8.73 -28.54
CA VAL A 268 12.05 8.98 -29.72
C VAL A 268 12.94 9.09 -30.95
N THR A 269 12.48 8.59 -32.09
CA THR A 269 13.23 8.67 -33.35
C THR A 269 12.85 9.94 -34.09
N CYS A 270 13.83 10.70 -34.58
CA CYS A 270 13.62 11.98 -35.25
C CYS A 270 14.46 12.11 -36.53
N SER A 271 13.93 12.82 -37.53
CA SER A 271 14.64 13.23 -38.75
C SER A 271 14.23 14.64 -39.17
N GLY A 272 15.10 15.37 -39.88
CA GLY A 272 14.74 16.68 -40.45
C GLY A 272 14.42 17.78 -39.43
N LEU A 273 14.88 17.61 -38.18
CA LEU A 273 14.62 18.52 -37.06
C LEU A 273 15.92 19.16 -36.56
N ARG A 274 15.78 20.34 -35.94
CA ARG A 274 16.84 21.03 -35.21
C ARG A 274 16.45 21.19 -33.75
N ALA A 275 17.42 21.12 -32.85
CA ALA A 275 17.20 21.28 -31.43
C ALA A 275 18.16 22.31 -30.84
N PHE A 276 17.67 23.05 -29.84
CA PHE A 276 18.36 24.16 -29.22
C PHE A 276 18.40 24.00 -27.71
N GLN A 277 19.46 24.53 -27.10
CA GLN A 277 19.56 24.79 -25.66
C GLN A 277 19.67 26.30 -25.46
N GLY A 278 18.56 26.93 -25.07
CA GLY A 278 18.40 28.38 -25.17
C GLY A 278 18.52 28.80 -26.63
N GLU A 279 19.40 29.77 -26.92
CA GLU A 279 19.66 30.25 -28.28
C GLU A 279 20.69 29.39 -29.05
N LYS A 280 21.35 28.45 -28.37
CA LYS A 280 22.44 27.66 -28.96
C LYS A 280 21.89 26.40 -29.63
N GLU A 281 22.13 26.28 -30.93
CA GLU A 281 21.86 25.04 -31.67
C GLU A 281 22.79 23.90 -31.23
N LEU A 282 22.22 22.71 -31.08
CA LEU A 282 22.96 21.50 -30.73
C LEU A 282 23.63 20.90 -31.97
N LEU A 283 24.97 20.88 -31.97
CA LEU A 283 25.78 20.46 -33.11
C LEU A 283 25.46 19.05 -33.64
N TYR A 284 25.09 18.12 -32.76
CA TYR A 284 24.78 16.75 -33.19
C TYR A 284 23.43 16.63 -33.92
N TRP A 285 22.45 17.50 -33.62
CA TRP A 285 21.23 17.60 -34.43
C TRP A 285 21.51 18.29 -35.76
N GLN A 286 22.32 19.36 -35.74
CA GLN A 286 22.74 20.06 -36.95
C GLN A 286 23.48 19.13 -37.92
N GLN A 287 24.41 18.31 -37.41
CA GLN A 287 25.16 17.37 -38.24
C GLN A 287 24.26 16.26 -38.77
N ALA A 288 23.38 15.70 -37.94
CA ALA A 288 22.41 14.70 -38.39
C ALA A 288 21.53 15.27 -39.51
N PHE A 289 21.10 16.53 -39.41
CA PHE A 289 20.40 17.17 -40.52
C PHE A 289 21.27 17.26 -41.78
N THR A 290 22.51 17.76 -41.66
CA THR A 290 23.41 18.00 -42.80
C THR A 290 23.78 16.70 -43.53
N GLU A 291 23.88 15.59 -42.79
CA GLU A 291 24.22 14.27 -43.31
C GLU A 291 23.00 13.39 -43.62
N ASN A 292 21.78 13.92 -43.53
CA ASN A 292 20.54 13.14 -43.69
C ASN A 292 20.50 11.91 -42.74
N GLY A 293 20.93 12.12 -41.50
CA GLY A 293 20.91 11.15 -40.42
C GLY A 293 19.59 11.13 -39.65
N VAL A 294 19.18 9.92 -39.29
CA VAL A 294 18.08 9.65 -38.34
C VAL A 294 18.65 9.56 -36.92
N LEU A 295 18.01 10.23 -35.96
CA LEU A 295 18.45 10.25 -34.57
C LEU A 295 17.47 9.49 -33.68
N ASN A 296 17.99 8.54 -32.91
CA ASN A 296 17.29 8.04 -31.71
C ASN A 296 17.70 8.92 -30.53
N VAL A 297 16.78 9.75 -30.06
CA VAL A 297 17.05 10.74 -29.03
C VAL A 297 16.50 10.26 -27.69
N PRO A 298 17.37 9.87 -26.75
CA PRO A 298 16.94 9.47 -25.41
C PRO A 298 16.40 10.68 -24.63
N LEU A 299 15.46 10.42 -23.75
CA LEU A 299 14.86 11.39 -22.84
C LEU A 299 15.95 12.16 -22.08
N ARG A 300 17.01 11.48 -21.65
CA ARG A 300 18.19 12.10 -21.03
C ARG A 300 18.74 13.30 -21.80
N SER A 301 18.85 13.17 -23.12
CA SER A 301 19.34 14.25 -23.98
C SER A 301 18.29 15.33 -24.17
N LEU A 302 17.02 14.95 -24.26
CA LEU A 302 15.90 15.87 -24.42
C LEU A 302 15.65 16.74 -23.19
N LEU A 303 16.05 16.33 -21.97
CA LEU A 303 15.89 17.16 -20.78
C LEU A 303 16.70 18.48 -20.85
N ALA A 304 17.80 18.51 -21.62
CA ALA A 304 18.61 19.71 -21.82
C ALA A 304 18.15 20.57 -23.01
N VAL A 305 17.29 20.04 -23.88
CA VAL A 305 16.74 20.74 -25.04
C VAL A 305 15.66 21.70 -24.56
N THR A 306 15.68 22.94 -25.02
CA THR A 306 14.62 23.92 -24.74
C THR A 306 13.61 23.98 -25.88
N ASN A 307 14.10 23.99 -27.14
CA ASN A 307 13.29 24.23 -28.32
C ASN A 307 13.62 23.21 -29.41
N ILE A 308 12.62 22.81 -30.19
CA ILE A 308 12.77 21.92 -31.35
C ILE A 308 11.96 22.51 -32.49
N VAL A 309 12.56 22.63 -33.66
CA VAL A 309 11.92 23.20 -34.85
C VAL A 309 12.12 22.29 -36.07
N PRO A 310 11.13 22.15 -36.96
CA PRO A 310 11.35 21.57 -38.27
C PRO A 310 12.32 22.45 -39.07
N LEU A 311 13.22 21.83 -39.83
CA LEU A 311 13.98 22.57 -40.83
C LEU A 311 13.28 22.47 -42.19
N ALA A 312 13.49 23.51 -43.01
CA ALA A 312 12.91 23.78 -44.33
C ALA A 312 11.55 24.50 -44.33
N GLY A 313 11.60 25.85 -44.27
CA GLY A 313 10.62 26.77 -44.85
C GLY A 313 9.14 26.65 -44.45
N GLY A 314 8.81 25.74 -43.54
CA GLY A 314 7.47 25.37 -43.17
C GLY A 314 7.40 24.93 -41.72
N ASN A 315 6.19 24.74 -41.24
CA ASN A 315 5.88 24.40 -39.87
C ASN A 315 5.33 22.97 -39.75
N LYS A 316 5.47 22.12 -40.76
CA LYS A 316 4.85 20.79 -40.78
C LYS A 316 5.80 19.75 -40.23
N VAL A 317 5.30 18.89 -39.33
CA VAL A 317 6.03 17.71 -38.83
C VAL A 317 5.13 16.49 -38.94
N TYR A 318 5.67 15.39 -39.47
CA TYR A 318 4.94 14.13 -39.57
C TYR A 318 5.23 13.25 -38.35
N VAL A 319 4.20 12.84 -37.64
CA VAL A 319 4.28 11.91 -36.51
C VAL A 319 3.86 10.54 -37.02
N VAL A 320 4.81 9.62 -37.10
CA VAL A 320 4.62 8.29 -37.69
C VAL A 320 4.78 7.23 -36.62
N GLU A 321 3.74 6.44 -36.40
CA GLU A 321 3.77 5.41 -35.36
C GLU A 321 4.70 4.24 -35.73
N ASN A 322 4.57 3.76 -36.96
CA ASN A 322 5.22 2.56 -37.46
C ASN A 322 6.62 2.85 -38.03
N ALA A 323 7.65 2.19 -37.48
CA ALA A 323 9.04 2.36 -37.91
C ALA A 323 9.30 1.97 -39.37
N GLY A 324 8.55 1.00 -39.91
CA GLY A 324 8.64 0.60 -41.31
C GLY A 324 8.12 1.71 -42.24
N VAL A 325 6.98 2.31 -41.88
CA VAL A 325 6.41 3.46 -42.61
C VAL A 325 7.34 4.67 -42.53
N PHE A 326 7.92 4.93 -41.35
CA PHE A 326 8.91 5.99 -41.18
C PHE A 326 10.10 5.80 -42.12
N SER A 327 10.65 4.59 -42.20
CA SER A 327 11.80 4.28 -43.04
C SER A 327 11.46 4.45 -44.53
N TRP A 328 10.31 3.93 -44.95
CA TRP A 328 9.84 4.06 -46.33
C TRP A 328 9.62 5.53 -46.75
N LEU A 329 9.01 6.34 -45.88
CA LEU A 329 8.82 7.78 -46.11
C LEU A 329 10.16 8.53 -46.17
N ALA A 330 11.10 8.17 -45.29
CA ALA A 330 12.44 8.76 -45.27
C ALA A 330 13.17 8.51 -46.60
N ASP A 331 13.19 7.27 -47.08
CA ASP A 331 13.85 6.90 -48.34
C ASP A 331 13.20 7.60 -49.54
N ALA A 332 11.87 7.53 -49.67
CA ALA A 332 11.14 8.13 -50.78
C ALA A 332 11.34 9.66 -50.86
N TYR A 333 11.28 10.35 -49.72
CA TYR A 333 11.44 11.79 -49.66
C TYR A 333 12.90 12.22 -49.90
N LEU A 334 13.87 11.41 -49.44
CA LEU A 334 15.28 11.63 -49.70
C LEU A 334 15.62 11.47 -51.20
N GLU A 335 15.06 10.47 -51.87
CA GLU A 335 15.21 10.28 -53.32
C GLU A 335 14.65 11.45 -54.13
N GLU A 336 13.52 12.02 -53.71
CA GLU A 336 12.87 13.13 -54.41
C GLU A 336 13.52 14.48 -54.14
N THR A 337 13.92 14.76 -52.89
CA THR A 337 14.30 16.11 -52.44
C THR A 337 15.77 16.26 -52.07
N GLY A 338 16.49 15.17 -51.88
CA GLY A 338 17.87 15.16 -51.37
C GLY A 338 18.01 15.48 -49.89
N GLN A 339 16.89 15.62 -49.15
CA GLN A 339 16.88 15.83 -47.70
C GLN A 339 15.89 14.90 -46.99
N LEU A 340 16.09 14.64 -45.70
CA LEU A 340 15.08 13.96 -44.88
C LEU A 340 13.95 14.90 -44.47
N PRO A 341 12.68 14.44 -44.46
CA PRO A 341 11.56 15.25 -44.02
C PRO A 341 11.55 15.42 -42.49
N PRO A 342 10.95 16.50 -41.96
CA PRO A 342 10.71 16.67 -40.53
C PRO A 342 9.74 15.61 -40.01
N MET A 343 10.26 14.60 -39.30
CA MET A 343 9.47 13.49 -38.80
C MET A 343 9.84 13.09 -37.38
N VAL A 344 8.85 12.56 -36.68
CA VAL A 344 8.95 11.96 -35.34
C VAL A 344 8.35 10.56 -35.41
N CYS A 345 9.10 9.54 -35.01
CA CYS A 345 8.62 8.17 -34.90
C CYS A 345 8.57 7.70 -33.45
N THR A 346 7.38 7.21 -33.06
CA THR A 346 7.04 6.86 -31.67
C THR A 346 7.27 5.39 -31.36
N GLN A 347 7.21 4.53 -32.38
CA GLN A 347 7.35 3.06 -32.26
C GLN A 347 6.26 2.47 -31.35
N GLY A 348 4.99 2.81 -31.63
CA GLY A 348 3.82 2.50 -30.78
C GLY A 348 3.50 3.65 -29.82
N GLN A 349 2.99 3.33 -28.62
CA GLN A 349 2.55 4.31 -27.62
C GLN A 349 3.58 5.42 -27.32
N PHE A 350 3.07 6.64 -27.10
CA PHE A 350 3.89 7.80 -26.76
C PHE A 350 4.60 7.65 -25.41
N LYS A 351 5.92 7.42 -25.47
CA LYS A 351 6.80 7.59 -24.30
C LYS A 351 6.98 9.07 -23.96
N LEU A 352 7.43 9.37 -22.75
CA LEU A 352 7.70 10.75 -22.32
C LEU A 352 8.67 11.51 -23.25
N ALA A 353 9.67 10.82 -23.83
CA ALA A 353 10.53 11.42 -24.85
C ALA A 353 9.73 11.92 -26.07
N GLY A 354 8.77 11.14 -26.55
CA GLY A 354 7.88 11.51 -27.65
C GLY A 354 7.03 12.73 -27.28
N TRP A 355 6.32 12.68 -26.15
CA TRP A 355 5.53 13.81 -25.65
C TRP A 355 6.32 15.10 -25.57
N LEU A 356 7.54 15.02 -25.02
CA LEU A 356 8.40 16.18 -24.82
C LEU A 356 8.91 16.77 -26.14
N VAL A 357 9.10 15.95 -27.19
CA VAL A 357 9.42 16.45 -28.53
C VAL A 357 8.21 17.13 -29.16
N LEU A 358 7.03 16.51 -29.08
CA LEU A 358 5.80 17.06 -29.65
C LEU A 358 5.40 18.38 -28.99
N ASP A 359 5.45 18.47 -27.67
CA ASP A 359 5.17 19.71 -26.92
C ASP A 359 6.09 20.86 -27.34
N ARG A 360 7.38 20.59 -27.52
CA ARG A 360 8.35 21.61 -27.98
C ARG A 360 8.10 22.05 -29.42
N LEU A 361 7.76 21.11 -30.30
CA LEU A 361 7.41 21.41 -31.68
C LEU A 361 6.17 22.30 -31.75
N VAL A 362 5.12 21.97 -31.00
CA VAL A 362 3.88 22.76 -30.95
C VAL A 362 4.11 24.15 -30.36
N LYS A 363 4.92 24.26 -29.31
CA LYS A 363 5.32 25.56 -28.72
C LYS A 363 6.02 26.47 -29.72
N GLU A 364 6.78 25.92 -30.66
CA GLU A 364 7.43 26.64 -31.76
C GLU A 364 6.50 26.84 -32.98
N GLY A 365 5.22 26.50 -32.87
CA GLY A 365 4.21 26.72 -33.90
C GLY A 365 4.16 25.64 -34.99
N ALA A 366 4.73 24.46 -34.75
CA ALA A 366 4.63 23.34 -35.67
C ALA A 366 3.20 22.77 -35.72
N VAL A 367 2.75 22.42 -36.92
CA VAL A 367 1.53 21.66 -37.20
C VAL A 367 1.92 20.19 -37.33
N LEU A 368 1.39 19.37 -36.44
CA LEU A 368 1.63 17.93 -36.41
C LEU A 368 0.65 17.21 -37.34
N TYR A 369 1.18 16.34 -38.21
CA TYR A 369 0.40 15.44 -39.07
C TYR A 369 0.61 14.01 -38.59
N TYR A 370 -0.40 13.43 -37.95
CA TYR A 370 -0.32 12.08 -37.41
C TYR A 370 -0.64 11.01 -38.47
N SER A 371 0.15 9.94 -38.47
CA SER A 371 -0.02 8.74 -39.29
C SER A 371 0.17 7.51 -38.40
N GLY A 372 -0.94 6.94 -37.92
CA GLY A 372 -1.01 5.67 -37.20
C GLY A 372 -1.77 4.61 -37.99
N ASP A 373 -1.68 3.37 -37.54
CA ASP A 373 -2.45 2.28 -38.13
C ASP A 373 -3.95 2.48 -37.80
N PHE A 374 -4.85 2.04 -38.69
CA PHE A 374 -6.30 2.19 -38.48
C PHE A 374 -6.85 1.04 -37.64
N ASP A 375 -6.33 0.94 -36.42
CA ASP A 375 -6.74 0.01 -35.37
C ASP A 375 -7.08 0.80 -34.08
N PRO A 376 -7.61 0.13 -33.05
CA PRO A 376 -7.94 0.81 -31.79
C PRO A 376 -6.75 1.58 -31.17
N GLU A 377 -5.53 1.03 -31.22
CA GLU A 377 -4.31 1.63 -30.66
C GLU A 377 -3.94 2.92 -31.42
N GLY A 378 -3.93 2.88 -32.76
CA GLY A 378 -3.63 4.03 -33.60
C GLY A 378 -4.71 5.13 -33.55
N LEU A 379 -5.99 4.75 -33.42
CA LEU A 379 -7.08 5.71 -33.17
C LEU A 379 -6.94 6.37 -31.79
N TRP A 380 -6.57 5.58 -30.78
CA TRP A 380 -6.36 6.06 -29.43
C TRP A 380 -5.19 7.03 -29.34
N MET A 381 -4.08 6.71 -30.00
CA MET A 381 -2.94 7.61 -30.11
C MET A 381 -3.30 8.93 -30.81
N ALA A 382 -4.14 8.89 -31.85
CA ALA A 382 -4.64 10.09 -32.50
C ALA A 382 -5.48 10.96 -31.53
N GLN A 383 -6.32 10.35 -30.70
CA GLN A 383 -7.13 11.06 -29.70
C GLN A 383 -6.26 11.74 -28.62
N ARG A 384 -5.14 11.12 -28.19
CA ARG A 384 -4.24 11.76 -27.21
C ARG A 384 -3.52 13.00 -27.76
N LEU A 385 -3.46 13.19 -29.08
CA LEU A 385 -2.83 14.34 -29.72
C LEU A 385 -3.79 15.54 -29.93
N THR A 386 -5.10 15.34 -29.74
CA THR A 386 -6.14 16.37 -29.86
C THR A 386 -6.54 16.92 -28.51
#